data_AF-A0AB73NLT9-F1
#
_entry.id   AF-A0AB73NLT9-F1
#
_cell.length_a   1.000
_cell.length_b   1.000
_cell.length_c   1.000
_cell.angle_alpha   90.00
_cell.angle_beta   90.00
_cell.angle_gamma   90.00
#
_symmetry.space_group_name_H-M   'P 1'
#
loop_
_entity.id
_entity.type
_entity.pdbx_description
1 polymer ?
#
loop_
_entity_poly.entity_id
_entity_poly.type
_entity_poly.pdbx_seq_one_letter_code
_entity_poly.pdbx_strand_id
1 'polypeptide(L)' 'MPIFIRRKAEEQEKSYYFVGSAVALDDVRASVNPGEDGRESKVVVSTLKLIKPVDPELYRHLTGKSAL' A
#
# COMPACT_ATOMS: atom_id res chain seq x y z
N MET A 1 -3.08 4.45 12.68
CA MET A 1 -4.10 3.83 11.81
C MET A 1 -3.60 2.47 11.32
N PRO A 2 -4.28 1.35 11.58
CA PRO A 2 -3.82 0.04 11.13
C PRO A 2 -3.91 -0.08 9.59
N ILE A 3 -2.91 -0.67 8.97
CA ILE A 3 -2.80 -0.85 7.52
C ILE A 3 -2.84 -2.35 7.20
N PHE A 4 -3.65 -2.69 6.20
CA PHE A 4 -3.85 -4.05 5.72
C PHE A 4 -3.66 -4.10 4.20
N ILE A 5 -2.93 -5.10 3.71
CA ILE A 5 -2.61 -5.25 2.29
C ILE A 5 -2.96 -6.68 1.84
N ARG A 6 -3.46 -6.80 0.61
CA ARG A 6 -3.68 -8.08 -0.09
C ARG A 6 -3.06 -7.99 -1.47
N ARG A 7 -2.41 -9.05 -1.94
CA ARG A 7 -1.80 -9.05 -3.27
C ARG A 7 -2.89 -9.25 -4.33
N LYS A 8 -2.70 -8.67 -5.52
CA LYS A 8 -3.64 -8.87 -6.65
C LYS A 8 -3.79 -10.35 -7.02
N ALA A 9 -2.73 -11.14 -6.88
CA ALA A 9 -2.77 -12.59 -7.13
C ALA A 9 -3.66 -13.37 -6.13
N GLU A 10 -3.90 -12.81 -4.94
CA GLU A 10 -4.71 -13.42 -3.87
C GLU A 10 -6.14 -12.85 -3.86
N GLU A 11 -6.62 -12.27 -4.96
CA GLU A 11 -7.90 -11.55 -5.01
C GLU A 11 -9.11 -12.40 -4.61
N GLN A 12 -9.05 -13.72 -4.83
CA GLN A 12 -10.09 -14.67 -4.42
C GLN A 12 -10.12 -14.91 -2.90
N GLU A 13 -9.03 -14.61 -2.20
CA GLU A 13 -8.94 -14.75 -0.75
C GLU A 13 -9.60 -13.55 -0.05
N LYS A 14 -10.28 -13.77 1.07
CA LYS A 14 -10.91 -12.69 1.85
C LYS A 14 -9.99 -12.08 2.90
N SER A 15 -8.81 -12.65 3.07
CA SER A 15 -7.85 -12.28 4.10
C SER A 15 -6.94 -11.14 3.64
N TYR A 16 -6.44 -10.38 4.61
CA TYR A 16 -5.45 -9.35 4.39
C TYR A 16 -4.31 -9.52 5.40
N TYR A 17 -3.10 -9.17 4.98
CA TYR A 17 -1.95 -9.12 5.87
C TYR A 17 -1.95 -7.80 6.63
N PHE A 18 -1.84 -7.88 7.95
CA PHE A 18 -1.54 -6.71 8.77
C PHE A 18 -0.08 -6.31 8.59
N VAL A 19 0.18 -5.09 8.13
CA VAL A 19 1.55 -4.60 7.86
C VAL A 19 2.06 -3.60 8.91
N GLY A 20 1.20 -3.22 9.86
CA GLY A 20 1.53 -2.30 10.94
C GLY A 20 0.55 -1.15 11.05
N SER A 21 0.88 -0.21 11.94
CA SER A 21 0.08 0.99 12.17
C SER A 21 0.83 2.23 11.68
N ALA A 22 0.16 3.07 10.90
CA ALA A 22 0.67 4.38 10.49
C ALA A 22 0.65 5.40 11.64
N VAL A 23 1.70 6.21 11.73
CA VAL A 23 1.90 7.30 12.70
C VAL A 23 1.78 8.68 12.08
N ALA A 24 2.14 8.83 10.80
CA ALA A 24 2.13 10.11 10.12
C ALA A 24 1.78 9.96 8.63
N LEU A 25 1.36 11.07 8.07
CA LEU A 25 1.04 11.28 6.66
C LEU A 25 1.87 12.47 6.18
N ASP A 26 2.53 12.36 5.03
CA ASP A 26 3.28 13.43 4.39
C ASP A 26 3.06 13.46 2.87
N ASP A 27 3.61 14.47 2.19
CA ASP A 27 3.50 14.70 0.74
C ASP A 27 2.06 14.61 0.19
N VAL A 28 1.11 15.24 0.88
CA VAL A 28 -0.30 15.26 0.45
C VAL A 28 -0.44 16.18 -0.75
N ARG A 29 -0.83 15.62 -1.89
CA ARG A 29 -1.01 16.39 -3.13
C ARG A 29 -2.13 15.85 -4.01
N ALA A 30 -2.75 16.75 -4.77
CA ALA A 30 -3.68 16.37 -5.82
C ALA A 30 -2.91 15.73 -6.99
N SER A 31 -3.50 14.71 -7.61
CA SER A 31 -2.98 14.04 -8.80
C SER A 31 -4.13 13.52 -9.67
N VAL A 32 -3.78 12.93 -10.80
CA VAL A 32 -4.68 12.14 -11.64
C VAL A 32 -4.22 10.68 -11.68
N ASN A 33 -5.18 9.75 -11.70
CA ASN A 33 -4.95 8.33 -11.92
C ASN A 33 -5.55 7.94 -13.28
N PRO A 34 -4.74 7.52 -14.27
CA PRO A 34 -5.25 7.09 -15.56
C PRO A 34 -5.94 5.72 -15.43
N GLY A 35 -7.20 5.64 -15.83
CA GLY A 35 -7.95 4.40 -15.93
C GLY A 35 -7.53 3.57 -17.14
N GLU A 36 -7.82 2.27 -17.11
CA GLU A 36 -7.57 1.34 -18.23
C GLU A 36 -8.37 1.72 -19.50
N ASP A 37 -9.46 2.48 -19.34
CA ASP A 37 -10.30 3.01 -20.42
C ASP A 37 -9.84 4.38 -20.95
N GLY A 38 -8.69 4.89 -20.48
CA GLY A 38 -8.15 6.20 -20.83
C GLY A 38 -8.82 7.38 -20.13
N ARG A 39 -9.79 7.15 -19.22
CA ARG A 39 -10.38 8.22 -18.41
C ARG A 39 -9.52 8.51 -17.19
N GLU A 40 -9.34 9.79 -16.89
CA GLU A 40 -8.61 10.20 -15.70
C GLU A 40 -9.54 10.36 -14.49
N SER A 41 -9.13 9.84 -13.35
CA SER A 41 -9.78 10.09 -12.06
C SER A 41 -8.94 11.06 -11.23
N LYS A 42 -9.56 12.11 -10.69
CA LYS A 42 -8.90 13.00 -9.73
C LYS A 42 -8.69 12.25 -8.42
N VAL A 43 -7.47 12.25 -7.91
CA VAL A 43 -7.07 11.54 -6.69
C VAL A 43 -6.22 12.42 -5.78
N VAL A 44 -6.12 12.01 -4.52
CA VAL A 44 -5.14 12.56 -3.57
C VAL A 44 -4.09 11.48 -3.33
N VAL A 45 -2.82 11.84 -3.53
CA VAL A 45 -1.67 10.99 -3.23
C VAL A 45 -1.03 11.52 -1.96
N SER A 46 -0.60 10.60 -1.10
CA SER A 46 0.11 10.89 0.14
C SER A 46 1.01 9.73 0.50
N THR A 47 2.04 10.01 1.30
CA THR A 47 2.95 9.00 1.83
C THR A 47 2.57 8.73 3.29
N LEU A 48 2.45 7.44 3.65
CA LEU A 48 2.15 6.99 5.00
C LEU A 48 3.41 6.45 5.67
N LYS A 49 3.72 6.92 6.88
CA LYS A 49 4.81 6.39 7.71
C LYS A 49 4.27 5.42 8.75
N LEU A 50 4.80 4.21 8.77
CA LEU A 50 4.49 3.20 9.79
C LEU A 50 5.28 3.49 11.08
N ILE A 51 4.70 3.13 12.23
CA ILE A 51 5.35 3.21 13.55
C ILE A 51 6.62 2.35 13.58
N LYS A 52 6.56 1.18 12.96
CA LYS A 52 7.69 0.24 12.83
C LYS A 52 7.84 -0.18 11.37
N PRO A 53 9.05 -0.58 10.95
CA PRO A 53 9.25 -1.22 9.65
C PRO A 53 8.34 -2.45 9.49
N VAL A 54 7.98 -2.75 8.24
CA VAL A 54 7.31 -4.02 7.91
C VAL A 54 8.29 -5.15 8.18
N ASP A 55 7.78 -6.26 8.70
CA ASP A 55 8.57 -7.46 8.89
C ASP A 55 9.27 -7.89 7.57
N PRO A 56 10.57 -8.23 7.58
CA PRO A 56 11.32 -8.53 6.35
C PRO A 56 10.78 -9.73 5.55
N GLU A 57 10.24 -10.76 6.21
CA GLU A 57 9.65 -11.90 5.53
C GLU A 57 8.32 -11.53 4.90
N LEU A 58 7.49 -10.78 5.64
CA LEU A 58 6.23 -10.24 5.12
C LEU A 58 6.47 -9.30 3.94
N TYR A 59 7.46 -8.40 4.02
CA TYR A 59 7.83 -7.51 2.93
C TYR A 59 8.22 -8.30 1.67
N ARG A 60 9.02 -9.36 1.85
CA ARG A 60 9.44 -10.25 0.76
C ARG A 60 8.28 -11.01 0.16
N HIS A 61 7.35 -11.49 0.98
CA HIS A 61 6.14 -12.15 0.52
C HIS A 61 5.25 -11.20 -0.30
N LEU A 62 5.05 -9.98 0.18
CA LEU A 62 4.18 -8.99 -0.47
C LEU A 62 4.75 -8.47 -1.80
N THR A 63 6.08 -8.27 -1.86
CA THR A 63 6.74 -7.55 -2.97
C THR A 63 7.60 -8.43 -3.88
N GLY A 64 7.98 -9.63 -3.43
CA GLY A 64 8.98 -10.47 -4.09
C GLY A 64 10.42 -9.97 -3.95
N LYS A 65 10.67 -8.90 -3.18
CA LYS A 65 11.99 -8.27 -3.01
C LYS A 65 12.53 -8.49 -1.59
N SER A 66 13.84 -8.61 -1.43
CA SER A 66 14.45 -8.57 -0.10
C SER A 66 14.30 -7.18 0.51
N ALA A 67 13.95 -7.12 1.80
CA ALA A 67 14.08 -5.89 2.57
C ALA A 67 15.59 -5.60 2.74
N LEU A 68 16.03 -4.42 2.29
CA LEU A 68 17.40 -3.93 2.45
C LEU A 68 17.62 -3.39 3.86
#